data_AF-A0A1G9TIH4-F1
#
_entry.id   AF-A0A1G9TIH4-F1
#
_cell.length_a   1.000
_cell.length_b   1.000
_cell.length_c   1.000
_cell.angle_alpha   90.00
_cell.angle_beta   90.00
_cell.angle_gamma   90.00
#
_symmetry.space_group_name_H-M   'P 1'
#
loop_
_entity.id
_entity.type
_entity.pdbx_description
1 polymer ?
#
loop_
_entity_poly.entity_id
_entity_poly.type
_entity_poly.pdbx_seq_one_letter_code
_entity_poly.pdbx_strand_id
1 'polypeptide(L)'
;MSRHVIELALARYYRRDTDPQVSAARLLAEYDADRAQLEQAAVEARAVLAALCHDLDDPGTAALGALYLLQQVTVGTPMQPGEAVPIVYRASHESIPMGLYTNRAAARAQCEAEERRTWSKGTALTFTWTPDDSDPLSPEELSVVEGPDEESMTGYVVTPVTVASEYDPEADE
;
A
#
# COMPACT_ATOMS: atom_id res chain seq x y z
N MET A 1 67.97 21.04 -13.76
CA MET A 1 66.78 20.36 -13.21
C MET A 1 67.02 18.86 -13.27
N SER A 2 67.07 18.19 -12.11
CA SER A 2 67.51 16.79 -12.02
C SER A 2 66.42 15.84 -12.50
N ARG A 3 66.79 14.83 -13.29
CA ARG A 3 65.95 13.74 -13.83
C ARG A 3 65.06 13.09 -12.76
N HIS A 4 65.54 13.08 -11.52
CA HIS A 4 64.84 12.56 -10.34
C HIS A 4 63.58 13.36 -9.96
N VAL A 5 63.56 14.67 -10.22
CA VAL A 5 62.39 15.53 -9.96
C VAL A 5 61.27 15.25 -10.97
N ILE A 6 61.64 14.91 -12.21
CA ILE A 6 60.68 14.58 -13.28
C ILE A 6 60.05 13.20 -13.04
N GLU A 7 60.83 12.21 -12.59
CA GLU A 7 60.31 10.88 -12.23
C GLU A 7 59.36 10.91 -11.02
N LEU A 8 59.68 11.71 -10.00
CA LEU A 8 58.78 11.90 -8.85
C LEU A 8 57.51 12.67 -9.21
N ALA A 9 57.58 13.63 -10.15
CA ALA A 9 56.41 14.33 -10.65
C ALA A 9 55.51 13.41 -11.49
N LEU A 10 56.09 12.58 -12.36
CA LEU A 10 55.36 11.58 -13.15
C LEU A 10 54.76 10.48 -12.28
N ALA A 11 55.48 9.97 -11.28
CA ALA A 11 54.95 8.97 -10.35
C ALA A 11 53.82 9.52 -9.48
N ARG A 12 53.83 10.81 -9.14
CA ARG A 12 52.72 11.49 -8.46
C ARG A 12 51.54 11.78 -9.40
N TYR A 13 51.81 12.09 -10.67
CA TYR A 13 50.79 12.29 -11.69
C TYR A 13 50.04 10.98 -12.00
N TYR A 14 50.76 9.87 -12.19
CA TYR A 14 50.15 8.55 -12.40
C TYR A 14 49.45 8.00 -11.15
N ARG A 15 49.93 8.30 -9.94
CA ARG A 15 49.28 7.83 -8.69
C ARG A 15 47.98 8.58 -8.36
N ARG A 16 47.71 9.73 -8.98
CA ARG A 16 46.57 10.58 -8.63
C ARG A 16 45.26 10.20 -9.33
N ASP A 17 45.32 9.39 -10.39
CA ASP A 17 44.15 9.09 -11.24
C ASP A 17 43.97 7.61 -11.67
N THR A 18 44.74 6.66 -11.16
CA THR A 18 44.63 5.25 -11.62
C THR A 18 44.50 4.24 -10.48
N ASP A 19 43.41 4.32 -9.73
CA ASP A 19 42.86 3.08 -9.16
C ASP A 19 41.49 2.82 -9.81
N PRO A 20 41.44 1.93 -10.82
CA PRO A 20 40.20 1.57 -11.50
C PRO A 20 39.11 1.12 -10.53
N GLN A 21 39.48 0.48 -9.42
CA GLN A 21 38.52 0.00 -8.42
C GLN A 21 37.93 1.14 -7.60
N VAL A 22 38.73 2.16 -7.25
CA VAL A 22 38.22 3.37 -6.57
C VAL A 22 37.35 4.19 -7.52
N SER A 23 37.68 4.24 -8.81
CA SER A 23 36.84 4.92 -9.81
C SER A 23 35.50 4.19 -10.04
N ALA A 24 35.52 2.84 -10.08
CA ALA A 24 34.34 2.02 -10.26
C ALA A 24 33.42 2.08 -9.03
N ALA A 25 33.99 2.01 -7.81
CA ALA A 25 33.23 2.13 -6.58
C ALA A 25 32.53 3.50 -6.48
N ARG A 26 33.20 4.58 -6.90
CA ARG A 26 32.61 5.91 -6.95
C ARG A 26 31.47 6.01 -7.97
N LEU A 27 31.67 5.48 -9.18
CA LEU A 27 30.65 5.46 -10.23
C LEU A 27 29.43 4.62 -9.82
N LEU A 28 29.64 3.50 -9.13
CA LEU A 28 28.56 2.69 -8.58
C LEU A 28 27.78 3.45 -7.50
N ALA A 29 28.47 4.12 -6.58
CA ALA A 29 27.80 4.93 -5.56
C ALA A 29 27.00 6.10 -6.14
N GLU A 30 27.53 6.74 -7.19
CA GLU A 30 26.82 7.80 -7.92
C GLU A 30 25.60 7.24 -8.65
N TYR A 31 25.74 6.10 -9.33
CA TYR A 31 24.63 5.41 -9.97
C TYR A 31 23.54 4.99 -8.97
N ASP A 32 23.92 4.48 -7.79
CA ASP A 32 22.96 4.10 -6.74
C ASP A 32 22.21 5.31 -6.18
N ALA A 33 22.90 6.45 -6.02
CA ALA A 33 22.28 7.70 -5.61
C ALA A 33 21.29 8.23 -6.67
N ASP A 34 21.69 8.23 -7.94
CA ASP A 34 20.83 8.62 -9.06
C ASP A 34 19.62 7.68 -9.16
N ARG A 35 19.83 6.37 -9.01
CA ARG A 35 18.75 5.37 -9.00
C ARG A 35 17.76 5.63 -7.85
N ALA A 36 18.26 5.89 -6.64
CA ALA A 36 17.41 6.19 -5.49
C ALA A 36 16.61 7.47 -5.70
N GLN A 37 17.20 8.50 -6.29
CA GLN A 37 16.50 9.74 -6.62
C GLN A 37 15.41 9.53 -7.68
N LEU A 38 15.69 8.74 -8.71
CA LEU A 38 14.70 8.38 -9.74
C LEU A 38 13.56 7.54 -9.18
N GLU A 39 13.87 6.60 -8.28
CA GLU A 39 12.86 5.78 -7.61
C GLU A 39 11.93 6.64 -6.73
N GLN A 40 12.50 7.55 -5.92
CA GLN A 40 11.72 8.50 -5.12
C GLN A 40 10.79 9.36 -6.00
N ALA A 41 11.31 9.92 -7.10
CA ALA A 41 10.51 10.70 -8.03
C ALA A 41 9.40 9.87 -8.69
N ALA A 42 9.65 8.59 -9.00
CA ALA A 42 8.63 7.68 -9.53
C ALA A 42 7.54 7.36 -8.51
N VAL A 43 7.88 7.20 -7.23
CA VAL A 43 6.91 6.99 -6.13
C VAL A 43 6.00 8.21 -5.97
N GLU A 44 6.58 9.41 -5.93
CA GLU A 44 5.81 10.65 -5.84
C GLU A 44 4.88 10.83 -7.05
N ALA A 45 5.40 10.59 -8.27
CA ALA A 45 4.60 10.64 -9.48
C ALA A 45 3.46 9.62 -9.46
N ARG A 46 3.72 8.40 -8.97
CA ARG A 46 2.70 7.36 -8.81
C ARG A 46 1.59 7.82 -7.86
N ALA A 47 1.95 8.36 -6.70
CA ALA A 47 1.00 8.80 -5.69
C ALA A 47 0.11 9.93 -6.22
N VAL A 48 0.69 10.95 -6.85
CA VAL A 48 -0.04 12.07 -7.44
C VAL A 48 -0.97 11.59 -8.56
N LEU A 49 -0.47 10.73 -9.45
CA LEU A 49 -1.28 10.23 -10.56
C LEU A 49 -2.40 9.30 -10.08
N ALA A 50 -2.16 8.49 -9.05
CA ALA A 50 -3.18 7.64 -8.44
C ALA A 50 -4.32 8.47 -7.85
N ALA A 51 -3.99 9.54 -7.11
CA ALA A 51 -4.98 10.48 -6.57
C ALA A 51 -5.79 11.15 -7.69
N LEU A 52 -5.12 11.63 -8.75
CA LEU A 52 -5.79 12.24 -9.89
C LEU A 52 -6.70 11.24 -10.63
N CYS A 53 -6.27 9.99 -10.81
CA CYS A 53 -7.09 8.95 -11.42
C CYS A 53 -8.32 8.60 -10.58
N HIS A 54 -8.23 8.72 -9.26
CA HIS A 54 -9.34 8.47 -8.35
C HIS A 54 -10.41 9.57 -8.43
N ASP A 55 -10.01 10.83 -8.60
CA ASP A 55 -10.92 11.98 -8.61
C ASP A 55 -11.64 12.19 -9.96
N LEU A 56 -11.21 11.49 -11.02
CA LEU A 56 -11.78 11.60 -12.36
C LEU A 56 -12.77 10.46 -12.63
N ASP A 57 -13.98 10.79 -13.11
CA ASP A 57 -15.00 9.80 -13.51
C ASP A 57 -14.52 8.91 -14.68
N ASP A 58 -13.68 9.45 -15.58
CA ASP A 58 -12.98 8.71 -16.64
C ASP A 58 -11.57 9.29 -16.86
N PRO A 59 -10.54 8.74 -16.19
CA PRO A 59 -9.16 9.22 -16.33
C PRO A 59 -8.54 8.90 -17.69
N GLY A 60 -9.18 8.05 -18.50
CA GLY A 60 -8.67 7.61 -19.78
C GLY A 60 -7.52 6.60 -19.69
N THR A 61 -7.35 5.84 -20.77
CA THR A 61 -6.38 4.72 -20.84
C THR A 61 -4.92 5.15 -20.75
N ALA A 62 -4.60 6.38 -21.16
CA ALA A 62 -3.24 6.91 -21.06
C ALA A 62 -2.81 7.15 -19.60
N ALA A 63 -3.71 7.71 -18.77
CA ALA A 63 -3.44 7.93 -17.36
C ALA A 63 -3.31 6.60 -16.60
N LEU A 64 -4.22 5.65 -16.87
CA LEU A 64 -4.15 4.30 -16.30
C LEU A 64 -2.88 3.56 -16.75
N GLY A 65 -2.49 3.68 -18.01
CA GLY A 65 -1.25 3.10 -18.54
C GLY A 65 0.00 3.68 -17.90
N ALA A 66 0.05 5.01 -17.71
CA ALA A 66 1.14 5.68 -17.01
C ALA A 66 1.22 5.25 -15.53
N LEU A 67 0.07 5.14 -14.86
CA LEU A 67 0.00 4.66 -13.48
C LEU A 67 0.50 3.21 -13.36
N TYR A 68 0.11 2.34 -14.31
CA TYR A 68 0.60 0.97 -14.36
C TYR A 68 2.12 0.89 -14.50
N LEU A 69 2.71 1.67 -15.42
CA LEU A 69 4.16 1.70 -15.61
C LEU A 69 4.89 2.23 -14.36
N LEU A 70 4.37 3.29 -13.75
CA LEU A 70 4.90 3.82 -12.49
C LEU A 70 4.81 2.80 -11.36
N GLN A 71 3.72 2.04 -11.29
CA GLN A 71 3.58 0.96 -10.32
C GLN A 71 4.63 -0.14 -10.55
N GLN A 72 4.88 -0.57 -11.79
CA GLN A 72 5.90 -1.59 -12.10
C GLN A 72 7.31 -1.18 -11.67
N VAL A 73 7.68 0.09 -11.84
CA VAL A 73 9.04 0.58 -11.51
C VAL A 73 9.22 0.96 -10.04
N THR A 74 8.16 0.86 -9.23
CA THR A 74 8.16 1.19 -7.78
C THR A 74 7.68 0.02 -6.92
N VAL A 75 7.58 -1.20 -7.48
CA VAL A 75 7.28 -2.40 -6.70
C VAL A 75 8.48 -2.70 -5.81
N GLY A 76 8.28 -2.69 -4.50
CA GLY A 76 9.33 -3.00 -3.51
C GLY A 76 9.99 -1.78 -2.88
N THR A 77 9.53 -0.56 -3.15
CA THR A 77 9.94 0.58 -2.32
C THR A 77 9.43 0.34 -0.90
N PRO A 78 10.32 0.24 0.11
CA PRO A 78 9.90 0.07 1.49
C PRO A 78 9.06 1.28 1.91
N MET A 79 8.02 1.04 2.70
CA MET A 79 7.26 2.11 3.34
C MET A 79 8.24 3.06 4.03
N GLN A 80 8.11 4.37 3.78
CA GLN A 80 8.98 5.32 4.47
C GLN A 80 8.66 5.29 5.98
N PRO A 81 9.66 5.47 6.86
CA PRO A 81 9.40 5.61 8.29
C PRO A 81 8.41 6.77 8.54
N GLY A 82 7.22 6.44 9.05
CA GLY A 82 6.13 7.40 9.30
C GLY A 82 5.04 7.46 8.21
N GLU A 83 5.16 6.68 7.14
CA GLU A 83 4.05 6.44 6.21
C GLU A 83 2.94 5.65 6.91
N ALA A 84 1.68 6.03 6.70
CA ALA A 84 0.55 5.38 7.34
C ALA A 84 0.44 3.93 6.86
N VAL A 85 0.42 2.98 7.79
CA VAL A 85 0.24 1.57 7.45
C VAL A 85 -1.13 1.40 6.80
N PRO A 86 -1.21 0.80 5.59
CA PRO A 86 -2.48 0.68 4.90
C PRO A 86 -3.42 -0.25 5.69
N ILE A 87 -4.66 0.22 5.89
CA ILE A 87 -5.74 -0.55 6.48
C ILE A 87 -6.53 -1.18 5.34
N VAL A 88 -6.68 -2.50 5.38
CA VAL A 88 -7.67 -3.23 4.58
C VAL A 88 -8.82 -3.66 5.47
N TYR A 89 -9.97 -3.94 4.87
CA TYR A 89 -11.17 -4.35 5.58
C TYR A 89 -11.49 -5.79 5.19
N ARG A 90 -11.47 -6.69 6.17
CA ARG A 90 -11.86 -8.08 5.99
C ARG A 90 -13.34 -8.23 6.29
N ALA A 91 -14.11 -8.69 5.32
CA ALA A 91 -15.48 -9.14 5.53
C ALA A 91 -15.47 -10.63 5.92
N SER A 92 -16.23 -10.99 6.95
CA SER A 92 -16.43 -12.38 7.36
C SER A 92 -17.89 -12.63 7.77
N HIS A 93 -18.27 -13.91 7.73
CA HIS A 93 -19.47 -14.41 8.39
C HIS A 93 -19.01 -15.41 9.44
N GLU A 94 -19.25 -15.11 10.72
CA GLU A 94 -18.64 -15.83 11.83
C GLU A 94 -17.11 -15.89 11.66
N SER A 95 -16.53 -17.09 11.72
CA SER A 95 -15.11 -17.34 11.50
C SER A 95 -14.70 -17.51 10.03
N ILE A 96 -15.61 -17.34 9.07
CA ILE A 96 -15.36 -17.61 7.64
C ILE A 96 -15.06 -16.30 6.90
N PRO A 97 -13.83 -16.09 6.40
CA PRO A 97 -13.51 -14.93 5.58
C PRO A 97 -14.22 -14.98 4.23
N MET A 98 -14.80 -13.86 3.83
CA MET A 98 -15.53 -13.72 2.56
C MET A 98 -14.75 -12.90 1.53
N GLY A 99 -13.94 -11.94 1.99
CA GLY A 99 -13.13 -11.10 1.12
C GLY A 99 -12.31 -10.04 1.86
N LEU A 100 -11.37 -9.45 1.12
CA LEU A 100 -10.55 -8.32 1.55
C LEU A 100 -10.83 -7.11 0.64
N TYR A 101 -11.00 -5.95 1.26
CA TYR A 101 -11.39 -4.72 0.58
C TYR A 101 -10.47 -3.58 0.99
N THR A 102 -10.17 -2.67 0.07
CA THR A 102 -9.39 -1.46 0.37
C THR A 102 -10.24 -0.35 1.00
N ASN A 103 -11.55 -0.53 1.10
CA ASN A 103 -12.44 0.41 1.75
C ASN A 103 -13.55 -0.29 2.55
N ARG A 104 -13.94 0.35 3.67
CA ARG A 104 -14.92 -0.18 4.62
C ARG A 104 -16.31 -0.33 4.02
N ALA A 105 -16.73 0.61 3.17
CA ALA A 105 -18.06 0.62 2.58
C ALA A 105 -18.30 -0.59 1.66
N ALA A 106 -17.28 -1.01 0.89
CA ALA A 106 -17.35 -2.17 0.02
C ALA A 106 -17.43 -3.49 0.81
N ALA A 107 -16.67 -3.60 1.91
CA ALA A 107 -16.77 -4.74 2.81
C ALA A 107 -18.18 -4.85 3.42
N ARG A 108 -18.72 -3.73 3.92
CA ARG A 108 -20.09 -3.67 4.45
C ARG A 108 -21.14 -4.01 3.40
N ALA A 109 -21.01 -3.46 2.19
CA ALA A 109 -21.93 -3.73 1.08
C ALA A 109 -21.93 -5.21 0.67
N GLN A 110 -20.79 -5.90 0.74
CA GLN A 110 -20.74 -7.35 0.51
C GLN A 110 -21.57 -8.10 1.56
N CYS A 111 -21.36 -7.81 2.84
CA CYS A 111 -22.09 -8.44 3.94
C CYS A 111 -23.60 -8.18 3.84
N GLU A 112 -24.02 -6.94 3.62
CA GLU A 112 -25.43 -6.58 3.44
C GLU A 112 -26.05 -7.27 2.21
N ALA A 113 -25.30 -7.40 1.12
CA ALA A 113 -25.77 -8.08 -0.09
C ALA A 113 -25.94 -9.58 0.12
N GLU A 114 -25.08 -10.24 0.91
CA GLU A 114 -25.23 -11.65 1.24
C GLU A 114 -26.37 -11.87 2.24
N GLU A 115 -26.46 -11.04 3.29
CA GLU A 115 -27.58 -11.10 4.23
C GLU A 115 -28.90 -10.90 3.50
N ARG A 116 -29.01 -9.92 2.61
CA ARG A 116 -30.22 -9.67 1.82
C ARG A 116 -30.71 -10.89 1.03
N ARG A 117 -29.83 -11.82 0.65
CA ARG A 117 -30.21 -13.03 -0.12
C ARG A 117 -30.92 -14.09 0.72
N THR A 118 -30.79 -14.06 2.04
CA THR A 118 -31.49 -15.00 2.94
C THR A 118 -32.97 -14.64 3.08
N TRP A 119 -33.32 -13.37 2.81
CA TRP A 119 -34.67 -12.84 2.94
C TRP A 119 -35.49 -12.92 1.65
N SER A 120 -36.81 -12.96 1.82
CA SER A 120 -37.74 -12.90 0.70
C SER A 120 -37.63 -11.58 -0.07
N LYS A 121 -37.78 -11.63 -1.39
CA LYS A 121 -37.80 -10.42 -2.22
C LYS A 121 -38.95 -9.52 -1.77
N GLY A 122 -38.61 -8.25 -1.50
CA GLY A 122 -39.59 -7.23 -1.10
C GLY A 122 -39.73 -7.04 0.41
N THR A 123 -39.10 -7.86 1.25
CA THR A 123 -39.00 -7.59 2.69
C THR A 123 -38.31 -6.24 2.90
N ALA A 124 -38.86 -5.37 3.74
CA ALA A 124 -38.20 -4.12 4.12
C ALA A 124 -37.20 -4.43 5.25
N LEU A 125 -35.91 -4.24 4.99
CA LEU A 125 -34.84 -4.46 5.95
C LEU A 125 -34.12 -3.14 6.21
N THR A 126 -33.77 -2.92 7.48
CA THR A 126 -32.83 -1.87 7.87
C THR A 126 -31.56 -2.53 8.37
N PHE A 127 -30.43 -2.15 7.81
CA PHE A 127 -29.12 -2.66 8.22
C PHE A 127 -28.42 -1.63 9.11
N THR A 128 -27.89 -2.09 10.23
CA THR A 128 -27.14 -1.26 11.18
C THR A 128 -25.80 -1.93 11.46
N TRP A 129 -24.74 -1.12 11.47
CA TRP A 129 -23.40 -1.58 11.81
C TRP A 129 -23.00 -1.01 13.16
N THR A 130 -22.67 -1.89 14.09
CA THR A 130 -22.28 -1.52 15.45
C THR A 130 -20.84 -1.97 15.68
N PRO A 131 -19.91 -1.06 16.03
CA PRO A 131 -18.56 -1.45 16.42
C PRO A 131 -18.58 -2.15 17.78
N ASP A 132 -17.71 -3.14 17.97
CA ASP A 132 -17.62 -3.90 19.22
C ASP A 132 -17.21 -3.01 20.41
N ASP A 133 -16.38 -2.00 20.14
CA ASP A 133 -16.01 -0.96 21.09
C ASP A 133 -15.81 0.41 20.41
N SER A 134 -15.26 1.38 21.14
CA SER A 134 -15.04 2.74 20.64
C SER A 134 -13.76 2.91 19.81
N ASP A 135 -12.94 1.86 19.64
CA ASP A 135 -11.71 1.91 18.86
C ASP A 135 -12.01 2.03 17.35
N PRO A 136 -11.36 2.94 16.61
CA PRO A 136 -11.51 3.03 15.15
C PRO A 136 -11.14 1.75 14.38
N LEU A 137 -10.33 0.88 14.97
CA LEU A 137 -9.92 -0.43 14.45
C LEU A 137 -10.76 -1.59 14.98
N SER A 138 -11.78 -1.29 15.81
CA SER A 138 -12.68 -2.30 16.33
C SER A 138 -13.43 -2.99 15.18
N PRO A 139 -13.61 -4.32 15.25
CA PRO A 139 -14.54 -5.01 14.37
C PRO A 139 -15.94 -4.43 14.50
N GLU A 140 -16.71 -4.53 13.42
CA GLU A 140 -18.09 -4.08 13.42
C GLU A 140 -19.00 -5.20 12.98
N GLU A 141 -20.07 -5.40 13.73
CA GLU A 141 -21.05 -6.42 13.44
C GLU A 141 -22.30 -5.82 12.79
N LEU A 142 -22.83 -6.52 11.80
CA LEU A 142 -24.08 -6.19 11.14
C LEU A 142 -25.26 -6.75 11.93
N SER A 143 -26.18 -5.87 12.29
CA SER A 143 -27.53 -6.23 12.71
C SER A 143 -28.55 -5.86 11.62
N VAL A 144 -29.65 -6.60 11.59
CA VAL A 144 -30.76 -6.37 10.69
C VAL A 144 -32.06 -6.19 11.47
N VAL A 145 -32.85 -5.20 11.10
CA VAL A 145 -34.20 -5.01 11.63
C VAL A 145 -35.20 -5.35 10.53
N GLU A 146 -36.09 -6.31 10.83
CA GLU A 146 -37.26 -6.60 10.00
C GLU A 146 -38.49 -5.87 10.59
N GLY A 147 -39.02 -4.89 9.86
CA GLY A 147 -40.16 -4.10 10.35
C GLY A 147 -39.80 -3.22 11.55
N PRO A 148 -40.77 -2.87 12.43
CA PRO A 148 -40.56 -1.85 13.46
C PRO A 148 -39.85 -2.34 14.74
N ASP A 149 -39.82 -3.65 15.05
CA ASP A 149 -39.60 -4.07 16.45
C ASP A 149 -38.63 -5.24 16.67
N GLU A 150 -38.05 -5.88 15.65
CA GLU A 150 -37.16 -7.04 15.86
C GLU A 150 -35.80 -6.85 15.17
N GLU A 151 -34.77 -6.55 15.98
CA GLU A 151 -33.37 -6.51 15.58
C GLU A 151 -32.72 -7.88 15.81
N SER A 152 -32.06 -8.41 14.79
CA SER A 152 -31.33 -9.68 14.83
C SER A 152 -29.87 -9.48 14.46
N MET A 153 -28.98 -10.11 15.21
CA MET A 153 -27.55 -10.19 14.88
C MET A 153 -27.36 -11.18 13.73
N THR A 154 -26.59 -10.80 12.72
CA THR A 154 -26.45 -11.59 11.49
C THR A 154 -25.20 -12.48 11.50
N GLY A 155 -24.24 -12.20 12.39
CA GLY A 155 -22.92 -12.83 12.41
C GLY A 155 -21.97 -12.32 11.32
N TYR A 156 -22.37 -11.34 10.50
CA TYR A 156 -21.46 -10.69 9.56
C TYR A 156 -20.62 -9.63 10.26
N VAL A 157 -19.30 -9.71 10.08
CA VAL A 157 -18.33 -8.81 10.71
C VAL A 157 -17.44 -8.17 9.65
N VAL A 158 -17.15 -6.88 9.84
CA VAL A 158 -16.10 -6.17 9.10
C VAL A 158 -14.98 -5.82 10.06
N THR A 159 -13.80 -6.43 9.86
CA THR A 159 -12.61 -6.18 10.68
C THR A 159 -11.63 -5.28 9.92
N PRO A 160 -11.27 -4.10 10.46
CA PRO A 160 -10.10 -3.34 9.99
C PRO A 160 -8.82 -4.14 10.28
N VAL A 161 -7.98 -4.34 9.27
CA VAL A 161 -6.73 -5.08 9.36
C VAL A 161 -5.58 -4.21 8.86
N THR A 162 -4.61 -3.99 9.72
CA THR A 162 -3.37 -3.30 9.39
C THR A 162 -2.46 -4.23 8.58
N VAL A 163 -2.03 -3.81 7.40
CA VAL A 163 -1.13 -4.63 6.56
C VAL A 163 0.32 -4.34 6.95
N ALA A 164 0.96 -5.26 7.66
CA ALA A 164 2.37 -5.15 7.99
C ALA A 164 3.24 -5.10 6.72
N SER A 165 4.26 -4.24 6.71
CA SER A 165 5.25 -4.15 5.63
C SER A 165 6.30 -5.26 5.70
N GLU A 166 6.45 -5.88 6.87
CA GLU A 166 7.42 -6.94 7.15
C GLU A 166 6.74 -8.08 7.92
N TYR A 167 7.23 -9.30 7.71
CA TYR A 167 6.78 -10.46 8.46
C TYR A 167 7.40 -10.44 9.86
N ASP A 168 6.55 -10.52 10.89
CA ASP A 168 6.96 -10.71 12.28
C ASP A 168 6.48 -12.10 12.75
N PRO A 169 7.40 -13.05 13.01
CA PRO A 169 7.03 -14.38 13.48
C PRO A 169 6.42 -14.39 14.88
N GLU A 170 6.56 -13.31 15.65
CA GLU A 170 6.04 -13.20 17.01
C GLU A 170 4.74 -12.37 17.07
N ALA A 171 4.22 -11.91 15.94
CA ALA A 171 2.93 -11.24 15.89
C ALA A 171 1.77 -12.22 16.12
N ASP A 172 0.78 -11.81 16.92
CA ASP A 172 -0.44 -12.60 17.15
C ASP A 172 -1.22 -12.77 15.83
N GLU A 173 -1.70 -14.00 15.56
CA GLU A 173 -2.53 -14.38 14.39
C GLU A 173 -4.02 -14.00 14.55
#